data_AF-A0A963FEP0-F1
#
_entry.id   AF-A0A963FEP0-F1
#
_cell.length_a   1.000
_cell.length_b   1.000
_cell.length_c   1.000
_cell.angle_alpha   90.00
_cell.angle_beta   90.00
_cell.angle_gamma   90.00
#
_symmetry.space_group_name_H-M   'P 1'
#
loop_
_entity.id
_entity.type
_entity.pdbx_description
1 polymer ?
#
loop_
_entity_poly.entity_id
_entity_poly.type
_entity_poly.pdbx_seq_one_letter_code
_entity_poly.pdbx_strand_id
1 'polypeptide(L)' 'PKGLISMLDLLRPIYLKTAAYGHFGRTEASFSWEKTDKAELLRDAAGL' A
#
# COMPACT_ATOMS: atom_id res chain seq x y z
N PRO A 1 -4.10 -8.84 -13.03
CA PRO A 1 -4.89 -8.56 -11.80
C PRO A 1 -4.32 -9.19 -10.50
N LYS A 2 -4.24 -10.54 -10.39
CA LYS A 2 -3.97 -11.25 -9.12
C LYS A 2 -2.73 -10.78 -8.34
N GLY A 3 -1.66 -10.37 -9.02
CA GLY A 3 -0.42 -9.89 -8.37
C GLY A 3 -0.63 -8.73 -7.41
N LEU A 4 -1.28 -7.64 -7.84
CA LEU A 4 -1.56 -6.48 -6.97
C LEU A 4 -2.50 -6.83 -5.82
N ILE A 5 -3.51 -7.68 -6.06
CA ILE A 5 -4.44 -8.15 -5.02
C ILE A 5 -3.70 -8.90 -3.91
N SER A 6 -2.69 -9.69 -4.26
CA SER A 6 -1.85 -10.42 -3.31
C SER A 6 -0.78 -9.54 -2.65
N MET A 7 -0.16 -8.61 -3.40
CA MET A 7 0.89 -7.72 -2.90
C MET A 7 0.35 -6.69 -1.89
N LEU A 8 -0.88 -6.23 -2.10
CA LEU A 8 -1.54 -5.21 -1.28
C LEU A 8 -2.62 -5.80 -0.36
N ASP A 9 -2.78 -7.13 -0.30
CA ASP A 9 -3.77 -7.80 0.56
C ASP A 9 -5.17 -7.16 0.47
N LEU A 10 -5.75 -7.18 -0.73
CA LEU A 10 -6.96 -6.41 -1.06
C LEU A 10 -8.28 -7.16 -0.80
N LEU A 11 -8.26 -8.45 -0.47
CA LEU A 11 -9.49 -9.24 -0.25
C LEU A 11 -10.01 -9.11 1.19
N ARG A 12 -10.15 -7.86 1.66
CA ARG A 12 -10.54 -7.49 3.03
C ARG A 12 -11.52 -6.30 3.03
N PRO A 13 -12.37 -6.14 4.06
CA PRO A 13 -13.32 -5.02 4.16
C PRO A 13 -12.65 -3.70 4.62
N ILE A 14 -11.65 -3.21 3.88
CA ILE A 14 -10.84 -2.03 4.23
C ILE A 14 -11.37 -0.69 3.65
N TYR A 15 -12.30 -0.76 2.69
CA TYR A 15 -12.62 0.35 1.80
C TYR A 15 -13.49 1.48 2.39
N LEU A 16 -14.27 1.21 3.45
CA LEU A 16 -15.20 2.21 4.01
C LEU A 16 -14.48 3.50 4.42
N LYS A 17 -13.24 3.39 4.92
CA LYS A 17 -12.47 4.54 5.40
C LYS A 17 -11.90 5.44 4.29
N THR A 18 -11.78 4.96 3.05
CA THR A 18 -11.26 5.78 1.93
C THR A 18 -12.36 6.61 1.26
N ALA A 19 -13.64 6.28 1.51
CA ALA A 19 -14.80 6.95 0.92
C ALA A 19 -14.99 8.41 1.36
N ALA A 20 -14.28 8.85 2.41
CA ALA A 20 -14.16 10.24 2.83
C ALA A 20 -12.69 10.55 3.14
N TYR A 21 -12.30 11.82 3.03
CA TYR A 21 -10.95 12.34 3.31
C TYR A 21 -9.81 11.74 2.45
N GLY A 22 -10.14 11.19 1.27
CA GLY A 22 -9.18 10.75 0.26
C GLY A 22 -8.59 9.36 0.46
N HIS A 23 -8.06 8.78 -0.62
CA HIS A 23 -7.51 7.42 -0.65
C HIS A 23 -6.00 7.34 -0.32
N PHE A 24 -5.30 8.47 -0.33
CA PHE A 24 -3.83 8.56 -0.25
C PHE A 24 -3.38 9.60 0.77
N GLY A 25 -2.12 9.52 1.21
CA GLY A 25 -1.52 10.43 2.19
C GLY A 25 -1.97 10.16 3.63
N ARG A 26 -2.34 8.91 3.96
CA ARG A 26 -2.98 8.50 5.22
C ARG A 26 -2.36 7.22 5.75
N THR A 27 -1.61 7.32 6.84
CA THR A 27 -0.80 6.23 7.43
C THR A 27 -1.62 5.18 8.21
N GLU A 28 -2.82 4.83 7.75
CA GLU A 28 -3.66 3.82 8.39
C GLU A 28 -3.19 2.39 8.07
N ALA A 29 -3.13 1.51 9.07
CA ALA A 29 -2.68 0.12 8.91
C ALA A 29 -3.52 -0.71 7.91
N SER A 30 -4.73 -0.26 7.57
CA SER A 30 -5.58 -0.84 6.51
C SER A 30 -5.09 -0.53 5.10
N PHE A 31 -4.40 0.60 4.88
CA PHE A 31 -4.00 1.09 3.56
C PHE A 31 -2.61 0.59 3.20
N SER A 32 -2.56 -0.65 2.73
CA SER A 32 -1.33 -1.35 2.32
C SER A 32 -0.52 -0.65 1.24
N TRP A 33 -1.15 0.18 0.41
CA TRP A 33 -0.51 0.97 -0.66
C TRP A 33 0.25 2.20 -0.14
N GLU A 34 0.01 2.63 1.10
CA GLU A 34 0.72 3.74 1.75
C GLU A 34 2.03 3.28 2.42
N LYS A 35 2.34 1.98 2.36
CA LYS A 35 3.57 1.41 2.93
C LYS A 35 4.77 1.67 2.01
N THR A 36 5.81 2.27 2.55
CA THR A 36 7.13 2.39 1.92
C THR A 36 7.99 1.13 2.11
N ASP A 37 7.38 -0.05 2.26
CA ASP A 37 8.04 -1.32 2.65
C ASP A 37 9.02 -1.90 1.61
N LYS A 38 9.20 -1.21 0.47
CA LYS A 38 10.14 -1.55 -0.60
C LYS A 38 11.14 -0.43 -0.89
N ALA A 39 11.14 0.67 -0.11
CA ALA A 39 12.03 1.81 -0.35
C ALA A 39 13.50 1.40 -0.26
N GLU A 40 13.89 0.72 0.82
CA GLU A 40 15.25 0.20 1.00
C GLU A 40 15.63 -0.79 -0.11
N LEU A 41 14.75 -1.77 -0.38
CA LEU A 41 14.95 -2.77 -1.44
C LEU A 41 15.16 -2.14 -2.83
N LEU A 42 14.48 -1.04 -3.13
CA LEU A 42 14.62 -0.30 -4.39
C LEU A 42 15.87 0.59 -4.41
N ARG A 43 16.28 1.15 -3.27
CA ARG A 43 17.54 1.90 -3.13
C ARG A 43 18.74 0.96 -3.31
N ASP A 44 18.76 -0.16 -2.57
CA ASP A 44 19.81 -1.17 -2.63
C ASP A 44 19.94 -1.75 -4.06
N ALA A 45 18.80 -2.03 -4.72
CA ALA A 45 18.77 -2.49 -6.11
C ALA A 45 19.19 -1.41 -7.15
N ALA A 46 19.19 -0.13 -6.77
CA ALA A 46 19.71 0.97 -7.57
C ALA A 46 21.20 1.27 -7.27
N GLY A 47 21.80 0.63 -6.26
CA GLY A 47 23.18 0.88 -5.82
C GLY A 47 23.37 2.19 -5.07
N LEU A 48 22.37 2.61 -4.28
CA LEU A 48 22.31 3.88 -3.53
C LEU A 48 22.26 3.70 -2.00
#